data_AF-A0A1B6H8D8-F1
#
_entry.id   AF-A0A1B6H8D8-F1
#
_cell.length_a   1.000
_cell.length_b   1.000
_cell.length_c   1.000
_cell.angle_alpha   90.00
_cell.angle_beta   90.00
_cell.angle_gamma   90.00
#
_symmetry.space_group_name_H-M   'P 1'
#
loop_
_entity.id
_entity.type
_entity.pdbx_description
1 polymer ?
#
loop_
_entity_poly.entity_id
_entity_poly.type
_entity_poly.pdbx_seq_one_letter_code
_entity_poly.pdbx_strand_id
1 'polypeptide(L)'
;LTGDEDYGYILEVDLGYPTNLHENHKDLPLAPEHYNNKLCTTLLNKTEYVVHSRNLKFYLEQGMILKHVNRVIAFDQKPFMKEYIDFNTSMRTKAISDFEKDFYKLMNNSVFGKSMENVRNRCDIKLGNEEFSMKQAKKT
;
A
#
# COMPACT_ATOMS: atom_id res chain seq x y z
N LEU A 1 -3.49 -13.60 15.32
CA LEU A 1 -3.83 -12.28 14.71
C LEU A 1 -4.53 -11.43 15.76
N THR A 2 -3.83 -11.00 16.80
CA THR A 2 -4.33 -10.00 17.75
C THR A 2 -3.84 -8.66 17.23
N GLY A 3 -4.78 -7.79 16.84
CA GLY A 3 -4.51 -6.48 16.27
C GLY A 3 -4.26 -5.40 17.32
N ASP A 4 -3.92 -5.81 18.54
CA ASP A 4 -3.86 -5.00 19.75
C ASP A 4 -2.42 -4.59 20.11
N GLU A 5 -1.53 -4.56 19.13
CA GLU A 5 -0.21 -3.96 19.34
C GLU A 5 -0.34 -2.46 19.09
N ASP A 6 -0.24 -1.68 20.17
CA ASP A 6 -0.22 -0.22 20.15
C ASP A 6 0.95 0.33 19.31
N TYR A 7 1.92 -0.51 18.98
CA TYR A 7 3.10 -0.18 18.18
C TYR A 7 3.11 -0.92 16.84
N GLY A 8 3.29 -0.15 15.76
CA GLY A 8 3.54 -0.64 14.41
C GLY A 8 4.99 -0.43 13.99
N TYR A 9 5.46 -1.26 13.06
CA TYR A 9 6.77 -1.08 12.45
C TYR A 9 6.68 -1.15 10.93
N ILE A 10 7.38 -0.25 10.26
CA ILE A 10 7.70 -0.36 8.83
C ILE A 10 9.20 -0.65 8.76
N LEU A 11 9.54 -1.76 8.11
CA LEU A 11 10.90 -2.24 7.99
C LEU A 11 11.33 -2.23 6.53
N GLU A 12 12.57 -1.85 6.29
CA GLU A 12 13.25 -2.09 5.04
C GLU A 12 14.17 -3.29 5.21
N VAL A 13 13.94 -4.34 4.44
CA VAL A 13 14.56 -5.66 4.66
C VAL A 13 15.00 -6.31 3.36
N ASP A 14 15.97 -7.19 3.47
CA ASP A 14 16.35 -8.12 2.40
C ASP A 14 15.72 -9.49 2.68
N LEU A 15 14.94 -9.98 1.72
CA LEU A 15 14.26 -11.26 1.81
C LEU A 15 14.80 -12.24 0.76
N GLY A 16 15.22 -13.41 1.22
CA GLY A 16 15.46 -14.57 0.38
C GLY A 16 14.17 -15.25 -0.02
N TYR A 17 14.07 -15.64 -1.29
CA TYR A 17 13.02 -16.50 -1.82
C TYR A 17 13.60 -17.89 -2.11
N PRO A 18 13.44 -18.86 -1.20
CA PRO A 18 13.98 -20.20 -1.38
C PRO A 18 13.33 -20.93 -2.57
N THR A 19 14.14 -21.65 -3.35
CA THR A 19 13.68 -22.37 -4.56
C THR A 19 12.64 -23.45 -4.24
N ASN A 20 12.69 -24.05 -3.05
CA ASN A 20 11.70 -25.05 -2.61
C ASN A 20 10.27 -24.47 -2.46
N LEU A 21 10.11 -23.15 -2.41
CA LEU A 21 8.80 -22.49 -2.37
C LEU A 21 8.24 -22.19 -3.76
N HIS A 22 9.03 -22.31 -4.82
CA HIS A 22 8.64 -21.86 -6.15
C HIS A 22 7.42 -22.61 -6.70
N GLU A 23 7.34 -23.92 -6.48
CA GLU A 23 6.18 -24.71 -6.90
C GLU A 23 4.92 -24.31 -6.13
N ASN A 24 5.02 -24.14 -4.81
CA ASN A 24 3.89 -23.77 -3.96
C ASN A 24 3.39 -22.34 -4.21
N HIS A 25 4.29 -21.43 -4.60
CA HIS A 25 3.98 -20.01 -4.76
C HIS A 25 3.97 -19.56 -6.23
N LYS A 26 3.98 -20.50 -7.18
CA LYS A 26 4.03 -20.21 -8.62
C LYS A 26 2.92 -19.27 -9.08
N ASP A 27 1.71 -19.50 -8.60
CA ASP A 27 0.52 -18.76 -9.08
C ASP A 27 0.39 -17.38 -8.42
N LEU A 28 0.85 -17.25 -7.18
CA LEU A 28 0.79 -15.99 -6.44
C LEU A 28 2.05 -15.78 -5.57
N PRO A 29 3.18 -15.37 -6.19
CA PRO A 29 4.39 -15.08 -5.43
C PRO A 29 4.18 -13.95 -4.41
N LEU A 30 4.70 -14.15 -3.21
CA LEU A 30 4.70 -13.17 -2.13
C LEU A 30 5.58 -11.94 -2.43
N ALA A 31 5.36 -10.86 -1.67
CA ALA A 31 6.13 -9.62 -1.73
C ALA A 31 6.21 -9.03 -3.17
N PRO A 32 5.08 -8.54 -3.72
CA PRO A 32 5.08 -7.90 -5.02
C PRO A 32 5.98 -6.66 -5.01
N GLU A 33 6.67 -6.45 -6.13
CA GLU A 33 7.60 -5.34 -6.32
C GLU A 33 7.43 -4.72 -7.71
N HIS A 34 7.96 -3.52 -7.91
CA HIS A 34 7.95 -2.90 -9.23
C HIS A 34 9.01 -3.56 -10.12
N TYR A 35 8.54 -4.24 -11.16
CA TYR A 35 9.37 -4.83 -12.20
C TYR A 35 8.96 -4.24 -13.56
N ASN A 36 9.89 -3.62 -14.28
CA ASN A 36 9.63 -2.93 -15.56
C ASN A 36 8.44 -1.94 -15.49
N ASN A 37 8.43 -1.07 -14.49
CA ASN A 37 7.37 -0.06 -14.23
C ASN A 37 5.98 -0.63 -13.94
N LYS A 38 5.85 -1.94 -13.69
CA LYS A 38 4.59 -2.59 -13.31
C LYS A 38 4.76 -3.27 -11.96
N LEU A 39 3.70 -3.28 -11.16
CA LEU A 39 3.69 -4.05 -9.93
C LEU A 39 3.52 -5.54 -10.29
N CYS A 40 4.54 -6.34 -9.99
CA CYS A 40 4.61 -7.75 -10.36
C CYS A 40 4.94 -8.61 -9.14
N THR A 41 4.30 -9.77 -9.04
CA THR A 41 4.68 -10.83 -8.11
C THR A 41 5.79 -11.67 -8.75
N THR A 42 6.97 -11.70 -8.15
CA THR A 42 8.12 -12.45 -8.66
C THR A 42 8.65 -13.39 -7.59
N LEU A 43 9.20 -14.53 -8.01
CA LEU A 43 9.88 -15.51 -7.14
C LEU A 43 11.36 -15.14 -6.89
N LEU A 44 11.72 -13.87 -7.12
CA LEU A 44 13.08 -13.39 -6.95
C LEU A 44 13.33 -12.99 -5.50
N ASN A 45 14.61 -12.96 -5.13
CA ASN A 45 15.03 -12.35 -3.87
C ASN A 45 14.65 -10.87 -3.88
N LYS A 46 14.25 -10.36 -2.72
CA LYS A 46 13.89 -8.95 -2.51
C LYS A 46 15.03 -8.26 -1.77
N THR A 47 15.44 -7.10 -2.26
CA THR A 47 16.47 -6.26 -1.65
C THR A 47 15.87 -4.91 -1.33
N GLU A 48 16.20 -4.34 -0.17
CA GLU A 48 15.68 -3.04 0.30
C GLU A 48 14.15 -2.96 0.27
N TYR A 49 13.47 -4.07 0.55
CA TYR A 49 12.03 -4.18 0.45
C TYR A 49 11.36 -3.54 1.66
N VAL A 50 10.48 -2.56 1.41
CA VAL A 50 9.73 -1.87 2.45
C VAL A 50 8.44 -2.61 2.76
N VAL A 51 8.28 -3.03 4.01
CA VAL A 51 7.18 -3.88 4.46
C VAL A 51 6.71 -3.53 5.87
N HIS A 52 5.42 -3.67 6.13
CA HIS A 52 4.87 -3.57 7.49
C HIS A 52 5.16 -4.85 8.30
N SER A 53 5.37 -4.71 9.61
CA SER A 53 5.70 -5.82 10.53
C SER A 53 4.78 -7.03 10.37
N ARG A 54 3.47 -6.80 10.29
CA ARG A 54 2.46 -7.86 10.10
C ARG A 54 2.66 -8.66 8.81
N ASN A 55 2.98 -8.00 7.72
CA ASN A 55 3.22 -8.67 6.43
C ASN A 55 4.55 -9.41 6.44
N LEU A 56 5.58 -8.83 7.07
CA LEU A 56 6.87 -9.50 7.24
C LEU A 56 6.72 -10.81 8.02
N LYS A 57 5.99 -10.78 9.14
CA LYS A 57 5.68 -11.98 9.92
C LYS A 57 4.98 -13.04 9.07
N PHE A 58 3.97 -12.64 8.29
CA PHE A 58 3.29 -13.53 7.37
C PHE A 58 4.25 -14.13 6.33
N TYR A 59 5.13 -13.34 5.72
CA TYR A 59 6.10 -13.85 4.73
C TYR A 59 7.07 -14.88 5.33
N LEU A 60 7.51 -14.65 6.56
CA LEU A 60 8.34 -15.61 7.30
C LEU A 60 7.59 -16.91 7.61
N GLU A 61 6.31 -16.81 8.01
CA GLU A 61 5.45 -17.98 8.23
C GLU A 61 5.21 -18.78 6.95
N GLN A 62 5.19 -18.12 5.78
CA GLN A 62 5.12 -18.77 4.47
C GLN A 62 6.48 -19.29 3.97
N GLY A 63 7.54 -19.20 4.78
CA GLY A 63 8.85 -19.79 4.51
C GLY A 63 9.88 -18.88 3.83
N MET A 64 9.56 -17.60 3.59
CA MET A 64 10.57 -16.64 3.15
C MET A 64 11.65 -16.47 4.22
N ILE A 65 12.89 -16.19 3.80
CA ILE A 65 14.03 -16.07 4.72
C ILE A 65 14.42 -14.60 4.85
N LEU A 66 14.37 -14.05 6.05
CA LEU A 66 14.95 -12.73 6.32
C LEU A 66 16.47 -12.81 6.31
N LYS A 67 17.11 -12.09 5.38
CA LYS A 67 18.56 -12.02 5.27
C LYS A 67 19.14 -10.88 6.10
N HIS A 68 18.55 -9.69 5.98
CA HIS A 68 19.05 -8.48 6.63
C HIS A 68 17.93 -7.47 6.88
N VAL A 69 18.07 -6.67 7.94
CA VAL A 69 17.17 -5.54 8.24
C VAL A 69 17.98 -4.25 8.07
N ASN A 70 17.63 -3.46 7.06
CA ASN A 70 18.34 -2.25 6.68
C ASN A 70 17.91 -1.07 7.56
N ARG A 71 16.60 -0.84 7.68
CA ARG A 71 16.03 0.33 8.38
C ARG A 71 14.71 -0.05 9.05
N VAL A 72 14.38 0.63 10.14
CA VAL A 72 13.12 0.43 10.88
C VAL A 72 12.55 1.78 11.30
N ILE A 73 11.25 1.95 11.07
CA ILE A 73 10.44 3.04 11.60
C ILE A 73 9.41 2.42 12.54
N ALA A 74 9.44 2.82 13.81
CA ALA A 74 8.44 2.47 14.81
C ALA A 74 7.45 3.62 14.98
N PHE A 75 6.18 3.31 15.21
CA PHE A 75 5.12 4.30 15.39
C PHE A 75 3.98 3.76 16.24
N ASP A 76 3.25 4.65 16.91
CA ASP A 76 2.01 4.29 17.58
C ASP A 76 0.90 4.11 16.54
N GLN A 77 0.16 3.00 16.63
CA GLN A 77 -0.95 2.69 15.74
C GLN A 77 -2.21 2.39 16.54
N LYS A 78 -3.35 2.86 16.04
CA LYS A 78 -4.66 2.55 16.61
C LYS A 78 -5.71 2.46 15.50
N PRO A 79 -6.77 1.67 15.68
CA PRO A 79 -7.84 1.53 14.69
C PRO A 79 -8.78 2.75 14.69
N PHE A 80 -8.25 3.97 14.51
CA PHE A 80 -9.00 5.22 14.67
C PHE A 80 -10.17 5.38 13.70
N MET A 81 -10.13 4.74 12.52
CA MET A 81 -11.21 4.76 11.53
C MET A 81 -12.26 3.68 11.72
N LYS A 82 -12.07 2.76 12.69
CA LYS A 82 -12.94 1.59 12.84
C LYS A 82 -14.40 1.99 13.04
N GLU A 83 -14.68 2.91 13.94
CA GLU A 83 -16.04 3.37 14.23
C GLU A 83 -16.73 3.97 13.00
N TYR A 84 -15.99 4.75 12.21
CA TYR A 84 -16.49 5.36 10.96
C TYR A 84 -16.79 4.32 9.88
N ILE A 85 -15.88 3.35 9.69
CA ILE A 85 -16.06 2.27 8.69
C ILE A 85 -17.22 1.37 9.10
N ASP A 86 -17.32 1.02 10.38
CA ASP A 86 -18.39 0.19 10.93
C ASP A 86 -19.75 0.89 10.77
N PHE A 87 -19.81 2.20 11.03
CA PHE A 87 -20.99 3.03 10.81
C PHE A 87 -21.46 2.99 9.35
N ASN A 88 -20.57 3.29 8.39
CA ASN A 88 -20.91 3.30 6.97
C ASN A 88 -21.28 1.89 6.47
N THR A 89 -20.65 0.86 6.99
CA THR A 89 -20.97 -0.54 6.65
C THR A 89 -22.37 -0.90 7.16
N SER A 90 -22.71 -0.54 8.40
CA SER A 90 -24.03 -0.74 8.98
C SER A 90 -25.12 -0.01 8.19
N MET A 91 -24.87 1.24 7.82
CA MET A 91 -25.81 2.03 7.03
C MET A 91 -25.96 1.48 5.61
N ARG A 92 -24.88 1.01 4.99
CA ARG A 92 -24.93 0.33 3.70
C ARG A 92 -25.77 -0.95 3.72
N THR A 93 -25.71 -1.73 4.80
CA THR A 93 -26.54 -2.94 4.95
C THR A 93 -28.03 -2.60 5.13
N LYS A 94 -28.34 -1.49 5.79
CA LYS A 94 -29.72 -1.01 6.01
C LYS A 94 -30.33 -0.31 4.81
N ALA A 95 -29.49 0.19 3.89
CA ALA A 95 -29.93 0.90 2.69
C ALA A 95 -30.77 0.01 1.77
N ILE A 96 -31.93 0.52 1.37
CA ILE A 96 -32.86 -0.19 0.50
C ILE A 96 -32.56 0.18 -0.96
N SER A 97 -32.26 1.45 -1.20
CA SER A 97 -31.95 1.99 -2.52
C SER A 97 -30.51 1.70 -2.92
N ASP A 98 -30.29 1.39 -4.19
CA ASP A 98 -28.94 1.21 -4.73
C ASP A 98 -28.13 2.49 -4.69
N PHE A 99 -28.78 3.67 -4.78
CA PHE A 99 -28.12 4.97 -4.60
C PHE A 99 -27.48 5.10 -3.21
N GLU A 100 -28.21 4.75 -2.15
CA GLU A 100 -27.73 4.86 -0.77
C GLU A 100 -26.58 3.87 -0.51
N LYS A 101 -26.67 2.65 -1.06
CA LYS A 101 -25.60 1.67 -0.97
C LYS A 101 -24.31 2.17 -1.62
N ASP A 102 -24.42 2.79 -2.78
CA ASP A 102 -23.28 3.36 -3.50
C ASP A 102 -22.71 4.59 -2.77
N PHE A 103 -23.57 5.40 -2.15
CA PHE A 103 -23.13 6.52 -1.31
C PHE A 103 -22.25 6.07 -0.14
N TYR A 104 -22.71 5.12 0.68
CA TYR A 104 -21.91 4.64 1.82
C TYR A 104 -20.64 3.89 1.39
N LYS A 105 -20.68 3.19 0.25
CA LYS A 105 -19.49 2.61 -0.37
C LYS A 105 -18.48 3.69 -0.76
N LEU A 106 -18.95 4.76 -1.40
CA LEU A 106 -18.11 5.88 -1.81
C LEU A 106 -17.48 6.58 -0.60
N MET A 107 -18.22 6.74 0.50
CA MET A 107 -17.70 7.38 1.71
C MET A 107 -16.50 6.62 2.32
N ASN A 108 -16.53 5.29 2.28
CA ASN A 108 -15.37 4.48 2.71
C ASN A 108 -14.23 4.54 1.70
N ASN A 109 -14.52 4.38 0.40
CA ASN A 109 -13.50 4.38 -0.64
C ASN A 109 -12.79 5.73 -0.80
N SER A 110 -13.52 6.84 -0.64
CA SER A 110 -12.98 8.19 -0.81
C SER A 110 -11.97 8.54 0.27
N VAL A 111 -12.24 8.18 1.53
CA VAL A 111 -11.30 8.43 2.62
C VAL A 111 -10.01 7.63 2.42
N PHE A 112 -10.13 6.36 2.00
CA PHE A 112 -8.97 5.54 1.66
C PHE A 112 -8.13 6.18 0.53
N GLY A 113 -8.76 6.52 -0.59
CA GLY A 113 -8.08 7.16 -1.72
C GLY A 113 -7.41 8.49 -1.34
N LYS A 114 -8.09 9.30 -0.53
CA LYS A 114 -7.55 10.59 -0.06
C LYS A 114 -6.32 10.42 0.84
N SER A 115 -6.30 9.37 1.66
CA SER A 115 -5.16 9.07 2.54
C SER A 115 -3.91 8.62 1.79
N MET A 116 -4.07 7.99 0.62
CA MET A 116 -2.98 7.52 -0.24
C MET A 116 -2.58 8.54 -1.32
N GLU A 117 -3.21 9.72 -1.36
CA GLU A 117 -2.97 10.72 -2.39
C GLU A 117 -1.57 11.33 -2.25
N ASN A 118 -0.78 11.32 -3.34
CA ASN A 118 0.46 12.06 -3.38
C ASN A 118 0.19 13.56 -3.50
N VAL A 119 0.26 14.26 -2.37
CA VAL A 119 -0.01 15.71 -2.27
C VAL A 119 0.90 16.55 -3.17
N ARG A 120 2.11 16.07 -3.49
CA ARG A 120 3.06 16.79 -4.37
C ARG A 120 2.54 16.92 -5.79
N ASN A 121 1.66 16.02 -6.23
CA ASN A 121 1.07 16.06 -7.57
C ASN A 121 -0.08 17.07 -7.68
N ARG A 122 -0.51 17.72 -6.58
CA ARG A 122 -1.58 18.73 -6.61
C ARG A 122 -1.11 20.04 -7.26
N CYS A 123 0.20 20.30 -7.29
CA CYS A 123 0.77 21.52 -7.84
C CYS A 123 1.81 21.20 -8.92
N ASP A 124 1.49 21.49 -10.18
CA ASP A 124 2.45 21.44 -11.29
C ASP A 124 3.13 22.81 -11.43
N ILE A 125 4.26 23.00 -10.72
CA ILE A 125 5.04 24.24 -10.77
C ILE A 125 6.06 24.11 -11.89
N LYS A 126 5.76 24.70 -13.06
CA LYS A 126 6.71 24.82 -14.16
C LYS A 126 7.51 26.11 -14.02
N LEU A 127 8.75 25.99 -13.54
CA LEU A 127 9.72 27.08 -13.58
C LEU A 127 10.40 27.10 -14.95
N GLY A 128 10.50 28.25 -15.59
CA GLY A 128 11.43 28.36 -16.71
C GLY A 128 11.68 29.79 -17.17
N ASN A 129 12.80 29.96 -17.87
CA ASN A 129 13.20 31.23 -18.49
C ASN A 129 12.35 31.53 -19.75
N GLU A 130 12.24 32.83 -20.03
CA GLU A 130 11.18 33.49 -20.80
C GLU A 130 10.89 32.93 -22.20
N GLU A 131 11.84 32.27 -22.88
CA GLU A 131 11.62 31.74 -24.24
C GLU A 131 11.14 30.29 -24.32
N PHE A 132 11.44 29.43 -23.33
CA PHE A 132 11.10 27.99 -23.40
C PHE A 132 9.77 27.68 -22.70
N SER A 133 9.44 28.41 -21.65
CA SER A 133 8.23 28.19 -20.84
C SER A 133 6.92 28.42 -21.61
N MET A 134 6.87 29.43 -22.49
CA MET A 134 5.65 29.77 -23.22
C MET A 134 5.26 28.75 -24.29
N LYS A 135 6.21 27.94 -24.78
CA LYS A 135 5.92 26.88 -25.78
C LYS A 135 5.32 25.62 -25.15
N GLN A 136 5.68 25.28 -23.91
CA GLN A 136 5.10 24.13 -23.19
C GLN A 136 3.73 24.45 -22.54
N ALA A 137 3.51 25.70 -22.11
CA ALA A 137 2.23 26.11 -21.53
C ALA A 137 1.05 26.04 -22.51
N LYS A 138 1.31 26.17 -23.83
CA LYS A 138 0.26 26.11 -24.88
C LYS A 138 -0.11 24.71 -25.35
N LYS A 139 0.54 23.65 -24.83
CA LYS A 139 0.39 22.27 -25.32
C LYS A 139 -0.30 21.32 -24.35
N THR A 140 -0.86 21.86 -23.26
CA THR A 140 -1.72 21.15 -22.31
C THR A 140 -3.15 21.65 -22.51
#